data_AF-A0A840CXQ1-F1
#
_entry.id   AF-A0A840CXQ1-F1
#
_cell.length_a   1.000
_cell.length_b   1.000
_cell.length_c   1.000
_cell.angle_alpha   90.00
_cell.angle_beta   90.00
_cell.angle_gamma   90.00
#
_symmetry.space_group_name_H-M   'P 1'
#
loop_
_entity.id
_entity.type
_entity.pdbx_description
1 polymer ?
#
loop_
_entity_poly.entity_id
_entity_poly.type
_entity_poly.pdbx_seq_one_letter_code
_entity_poly.pdbx_strand_id
1 'polypeptide(L)'
;MKNFCLTLAGMSLGVFVGCTPKVANDIISENIKNAVEHYSLQTDLIEKNGQILNSRTLNESKDIVYGSYDNSTNGFFPGSMWYLLNLTSDKTWEALVVKYTEALESVQYFTRHYDVGFIAGCSL
;
A
#
# COMPACT_ATOMS: atom_id res chain seq x y z
N MET A 1 7.27 37.85 50.08
CA MET A 1 7.02 38.56 48.80
C MET A 1 8.14 38.43 47.76
N LYS A 2 9.40 38.11 48.12
CA LYS A 2 10.49 37.94 47.13
C LYS A 2 10.48 36.60 46.36
N ASN A 3 9.81 35.56 46.90
CA ASN A 3 9.81 34.23 46.29
C ASN A 3 8.62 34.01 45.31
N PHE A 4 7.67 34.94 45.25
CA PHE A 4 6.50 34.86 44.35
C PHE A 4 6.82 35.40 42.94
N CYS A 5 7.78 36.31 42.82
CA CYS A 5 8.27 36.79 41.52
C CYS A 5 9.20 35.77 40.83
N LEU A 6 9.89 34.92 41.58
CA LEU A 6 10.84 33.95 41.01
C LEU A 6 10.14 32.74 40.35
N THR A 7 8.94 32.39 40.80
CA THR A 7 8.14 31.29 40.23
C THR A 7 7.42 31.66 38.94
N LEU A 8 7.17 32.96 38.69
CA LEU A 8 6.59 33.45 37.43
C LEU A 8 7.61 33.59 36.30
N ALA A 9 8.90 33.70 36.61
CA ALA A 9 9.97 33.77 35.61
C ALA A 9 10.42 32.39 35.08
N GLY A 10 10.14 31.31 35.83
CA GLY A 10 10.52 29.94 35.44
C GLY A 10 9.55 29.25 34.47
N MET A 11 8.30 29.73 34.39
CA MET A 11 7.25 29.08 33.59
C MET A 11 7.14 29.63 32.15
N SER A 12 7.85 30.71 31.83
CA SER A 12 7.84 31.36 30.52
C SER A 12 8.98 30.91 29.58
N LEU A 13 9.95 30.13 30.04
CA LEU A 13 11.04 29.60 29.19
C LEU A 13 10.73 28.26 28.50
N GLY A 14 9.53 27.69 28.71
CA GLY A 14 9.14 26.39 28.14
C GLY A 14 8.38 26.46 26.80
N VAL A 15 8.11 27.64 26.24
CA VAL A 15 7.15 27.80 25.13
C VAL A 15 7.80 27.93 23.75
N PHE A 16 9.13 28.03 23.64
CA PHE A 16 9.80 28.25 22.35
C PHE A 16 10.52 27.04 21.75
N VAL A 17 10.43 25.86 22.35
CA VAL A 17 10.78 24.60 21.66
C VAL A 17 9.52 24.02 21.01
N GLY A 18 8.79 24.86 20.28
CA GLY A 18 7.81 24.39 19.32
C GLY A 18 8.57 23.76 18.17
N CYS A 19 8.28 22.49 17.88
CA CYS A 19 8.79 21.78 16.72
C CYS A 19 8.64 22.69 15.50
N THR A 20 9.74 23.07 14.84
CA THR A 20 9.64 23.63 13.49
C THR A 20 8.82 22.63 12.70
N PRO A 21 7.72 23.01 12.04
CA PRO A 21 7.07 22.10 11.14
C PRO A 21 8.15 21.70 10.14
N LYS A 22 8.55 20.42 10.15
CA LYS A 22 9.28 19.86 9.02
C LYS A 22 8.41 20.25 7.84
N VAL A 23 8.97 21.08 6.94
CA VAL A 23 8.38 21.31 5.63
C VAL A 23 7.84 19.97 5.19
N ALA A 24 6.53 19.87 5.00
CA ALA A 24 5.89 18.60 4.69
C ALA A 24 6.76 17.95 3.62
N ASN A 25 7.34 16.79 3.94
CA ASN A 25 7.96 15.96 2.93
C ASN A 25 6.97 15.88 1.77
N ASP A 26 7.46 15.84 0.54
CA ASP A 26 6.59 15.66 -0.62
C ASP A 26 5.65 14.47 -0.35
N ILE A 27 4.39 14.78 -0.04
CA ILE A 27 3.39 13.82 0.42
C ILE A 27 3.16 12.73 -0.63
N ILE A 28 3.38 13.08 -1.91
CA ILE A 28 3.30 12.14 -3.02
C ILE A 28 4.44 11.15 -2.92
N SER A 29 5.69 11.61 -2.85
CA SER A 29 6.86 10.75 -2.70
C SER A 29 6.79 9.87 -1.44
N GLU A 30 6.35 10.43 -0.31
CA GLU A 30 6.19 9.68 0.93
C GLU A 30 5.15 8.55 0.79
N ASN A 31 3.98 8.84 0.20
CA ASN A 31 2.95 7.84 -0.01
C ASN A 31 3.36 6.76 -1.02
N ILE A 32 4.09 7.13 -2.08
CA ILE A 32 4.65 6.15 -3.03
C ILE A 32 5.61 5.22 -2.29
N LYS A 33 6.52 5.76 -1.46
CA LYS A 33 7.45 4.96 -0.68
C LYS A 33 6.72 4.01 0.26
N ASN A 34 5.72 4.50 0.99
CA ASN A 34 4.92 3.67 1.88
C ASN A 34 4.18 2.56 1.10
N ALA A 35 3.65 2.87 -0.09
CA ALA A 35 2.99 1.89 -0.94
C ALA A 35 3.97 0.79 -1.39
N VAL A 36 5.19 1.16 -1.81
CA VAL A 36 6.27 0.21 -2.14
C VAL A 36 6.53 -0.73 -0.97
N GLU A 37 6.78 -0.18 0.23
CA GLU A 37 7.05 -1.00 1.43
C GLU A 37 5.91 -1.99 1.73
N HIS A 38 4.66 -1.52 1.68
CA HIS A 38 3.50 -2.36 1.92
C HIS A 38 3.30 -3.46 0.87
N TYR A 39 3.50 -3.15 -0.42
CA TYR A 39 3.37 -4.16 -1.48
C TYR A 39 4.52 -5.15 -1.43
N SER A 40 5.76 -4.71 -1.16
CA SER A 40 6.92 -5.61 -1.02
C SER A 40 6.69 -6.63 0.09
N LEU A 41 6.18 -6.20 1.24
CA LEU A 41 5.85 -7.11 2.34
C LEU A 41 4.75 -8.12 1.96
N GLN A 42 3.70 -7.66 1.27
CA GLN A 42 2.62 -8.55 0.82
C GLN A 42 3.13 -9.57 -0.19
N THR A 43 3.89 -9.15 -1.21
CA THR A 43 4.45 -10.06 -2.21
C THR A 43 5.44 -11.01 -1.57
N ASP A 44 6.29 -10.56 -0.65
CA ASP A 44 7.24 -11.44 0.06
C ASP A 44 6.52 -12.54 0.85
N LEU A 45 5.41 -12.21 1.51
CA LEU A 45 4.58 -13.18 2.24
C LEU A 45 3.94 -14.20 1.30
N ILE A 46 3.45 -13.75 0.14
CA ILE A 46 2.86 -14.63 -0.86
C ILE A 46 3.92 -15.50 -1.52
N GLU A 47 5.01 -14.92 -2.03
CA GLU A 47 6.07 -15.67 -2.72
C GLU A 47 6.70 -16.74 -1.82
N LYS A 48 6.86 -16.48 -0.51
CA LYS A 48 7.34 -17.47 0.46
C LYS A 48 6.40 -18.67 0.63
N ASN A 49 5.10 -18.52 0.38
CA ASN A 49 4.14 -19.62 0.47
C ASN A 49 4.07 -20.45 -0.82
N GLY A 50 4.71 -20.01 -1.91
CA GLY A 50 4.78 -20.72 -3.19
C GLY A 50 3.48 -20.75 -3.99
N GLN A 51 2.47 -19.97 -3.59
CA GLN A 51 1.18 -19.84 -4.27
C GLN A 51 1.13 -18.54 -5.09
N ILE A 52 0.09 -18.40 -5.91
CA ILE A 52 -0.24 -17.17 -6.60
C ILE A 52 -1.58 -16.69 -6.06
N LEU A 53 -1.55 -15.64 -5.24
CA LEU A 53 -2.70 -15.13 -4.50
C LEU A 53 -2.80 -13.61 -4.64
N ASN A 54 -4.00 -13.09 -4.87
CA ASN A 54 -4.23 -11.65 -4.90
C ASN A 54 -4.71 -11.17 -3.53
N SER A 55 -3.96 -10.27 -2.90
CA SER A 55 -4.36 -9.63 -1.64
C SER A 55 -5.63 -8.82 -1.85
N ARG A 56 -6.62 -8.97 -0.96
CA ARG A 56 -7.93 -8.31 -1.08
C ARG A 56 -8.23 -7.38 0.09
N THR A 57 -8.15 -7.89 1.31
CA THR A 57 -8.53 -7.16 2.53
C THR A 57 -7.86 -7.77 3.76
N LEU A 58 -8.07 -7.16 4.92
CA LEU A 58 -7.78 -7.77 6.21
C LEU A 58 -9.06 -8.36 6.83
N ASN A 59 -8.91 -9.44 7.60
CA ASN A 59 -9.95 -9.94 8.49
C ASN A 59 -9.95 -9.16 9.83
N GLU A 60 -10.85 -9.51 10.77
CA GLU A 60 -10.92 -8.87 12.10
C GLU A 60 -9.62 -9.02 12.91
N SER A 61 -8.90 -10.13 12.70
CA SER A 61 -7.60 -10.41 13.31
C SER A 61 -6.43 -9.69 12.64
N LYS A 62 -6.70 -8.92 11.58
CA LYS A 62 -5.71 -8.21 10.74
C LYS A 62 -4.83 -9.12 9.88
N ASP A 63 -5.26 -10.36 9.63
CA ASP A 63 -4.60 -11.23 8.65
C ASP A 63 -5.06 -10.90 7.23
N ILE A 64 -4.19 -11.11 6.25
CA ILE A 64 -4.50 -10.92 4.84
C ILE A 64 -5.51 -11.99 4.39
N VAL A 65 -6.61 -11.51 3.83
CA VAL A 65 -7.58 -12.32 3.08
C VAL A 65 -7.27 -12.18 1.60
N TYR A 66 -7.06 -13.32 0.95
CA TYR A 66 -6.83 -13.40 -0.48
C TYR A 66 -8.14 -13.59 -1.25
N GLY A 67 -8.19 -13.09 -2.49
CA GLY A 67 -9.33 -13.29 -3.38
C GLY A 67 -9.50 -14.74 -3.80
N SER A 68 -10.76 -15.22 -3.85
CA SER A 68 -11.11 -16.43 -4.61
C SER A 68 -10.91 -16.19 -6.10
N TYR A 69 -10.80 -17.26 -6.90
CA TYR A 69 -10.57 -17.18 -8.34
C TYR A 69 -11.54 -16.24 -9.09
N ASP A 70 -12.82 -16.26 -8.72
CA ASP A 70 -13.90 -15.49 -9.34
C ASP A 70 -14.16 -14.13 -8.67
N ASN A 71 -13.28 -13.70 -7.77
CA ASN A 71 -13.50 -12.45 -7.06
C ASN A 71 -13.31 -11.25 -7.99
N SER A 72 -14.30 -10.36 -8.05
CA SER A 72 -14.28 -9.14 -8.87
C SER A 72 -13.11 -8.20 -8.54
N THR A 73 -12.52 -8.32 -7.35
CA THR A 73 -11.39 -7.47 -6.92
C THR A 73 -10.02 -7.98 -7.35
N ASN A 74 -9.92 -9.14 -8.00
CA ASN A 74 -8.64 -9.78 -8.29
C ASN A 74 -7.71 -8.95 -9.19
N GLY A 75 -8.27 -8.07 -10.04
CA GLY A 75 -7.47 -7.21 -10.91
C GLY A 75 -6.73 -6.08 -10.18
N PHE A 76 -7.18 -5.67 -8.99
CA PHE A 76 -6.64 -4.48 -8.32
C PHE A 76 -5.23 -4.69 -7.75
N PHE A 77 -4.92 -5.91 -7.28
CA PHE A 77 -3.60 -6.21 -6.72
C PHE A 77 -2.49 -6.14 -7.77
N PRO A 78 -2.55 -6.88 -8.90
CA PRO A 78 -1.60 -6.70 -10.00
C PRO A 78 -1.64 -5.30 -10.62
N GLY A 79 -2.82 -4.69 -10.74
CA GLY A 79 -2.94 -3.30 -11.23
C GLY A 79 -2.19 -2.28 -10.40
N SER A 80 -2.21 -2.43 -9.08
CA SER A 80 -1.46 -1.56 -8.19
C SER A 80 0.05 -1.75 -8.36
N MET A 81 0.51 -2.97 -8.62
CA MET A 81 1.93 -3.23 -8.93
C MET A 81 2.34 -2.59 -10.27
N TRP A 82 1.44 -2.53 -11.27
CA TRP A 82 1.69 -1.75 -12.50
C TRP A 82 1.88 -0.26 -12.19
N TYR A 83 1.04 0.31 -11.33
CA TYR A 83 1.23 1.69 -10.89
C TYR A 83 2.54 1.89 -10.14
N LEU A 84 2.95 0.96 -9.26
CA LEU A 84 4.23 1.04 -8.57
C LEU A 84 5.40 1.00 -9.55
N LEU A 85 5.39 0.10 -10.53
CA LEU A 85 6.40 0.04 -11.59
C LEU A 85 6.49 1.38 -12.34
N ASN A 86 5.35 1.95 -12.75
CA ASN A 86 5.34 3.22 -13.49
C ASN A 86 5.79 4.42 -12.64
N LEU A 87 5.33 4.51 -11.39
CA LEU A 87 5.63 5.62 -10.49
C LEU A 87 7.08 5.63 -10.01
N THR A 88 7.70 4.45 -9.89
CA THR A 88 9.06 4.30 -9.35
C THR A 88 10.11 4.02 -10.42
N SER A 89 9.69 3.53 -11.59
CA SER A 89 10.58 2.94 -12.62
C SER A 89 11.46 1.79 -12.09
N ASP A 90 11.08 1.18 -10.96
CA ASP A 90 11.82 0.09 -10.35
C ASP A 90 11.48 -1.24 -11.04
N LYS A 91 12.47 -1.74 -11.78
CA LYS A 91 12.33 -2.97 -12.57
C LYS A 91 12.17 -4.24 -11.74
N THR A 92 12.40 -4.19 -10.43
CA THR A 92 12.14 -5.34 -9.56
C THR A 92 10.67 -5.75 -9.56
N TRP A 93 9.76 -4.81 -9.88
CA TRP A 93 8.34 -5.09 -10.02
C TRP A 93 7.99 -5.85 -11.29
N GLU A 94 8.76 -5.72 -12.39
CA GLU A 94 8.41 -6.26 -13.72
C GLU A 94 8.03 -7.75 -13.67
N ALA A 95 8.82 -8.57 -12.98
CA ALA A 95 8.55 -10.00 -12.87
C ALA A 95 7.28 -10.30 -12.05
N LEU A 96 7.02 -9.52 -11.00
CA LEU A 96 5.82 -9.67 -10.17
C LEU A 96 4.58 -9.26 -10.96
N VAL A 97 4.57 -8.10 -11.62
CA VAL A 97 3.40 -7.66 -12.39
C VAL A 97 3.01 -8.68 -13.45
N VAL A 98 3.98 -9.14 -14.26
CA VAL A 98 3.71 -10.16 -15.29
C VAL A 98 3.13 -11.42 -14.66
N LYS A 99 3.76 -11.95 -13.60
CA LYS A 99 3.30 -13.18 -12.92
C LYS A 99 1.86 -13.08 -12.42
N TYR A 100 1.51 -11.99 -11.72
CA TYR A 100 0.19 -11.84 -11.12
C TYR A 100 -0.88 -11.45 -12.14
N THR A 101 -0.52 -10.77 -13.22
CA THR A 101 -1.42 -10.49 -14.35
C THR A 101 -1.72 -11.75 -15.15
N GLU A 102 -0.70 -12.54 -15.53
CA GLU A 102 -0.88 -13.79 -16.29
C GLU A 102 -1.71 -14.82 -15.52
N ALA A 103 -1.63 -14.83 -14.19
CA ALA A 103 -2.46 -15.68 -13.35
C ALA A 103 -3.97 -15.42 -13.50
N LEU A 104 -4.36 -14.27 -14.04
CA LEU A 104 -5.74 -13.89 -14.33
C LEU A 104 -6.17 -14.19 -15.77
N GLU A 105 -5.31 -14.79 -16.61
CA GLU A 105 -5.59 -15.06 -18.01
C GLU A 105 -6.92 -15.82 -18.22
N SER A 106 -7.21 -16.79 -17.35
CA SER A 106 -8.39 -17.64 -17.47
C SER A 106 -9.72 -16.90 -17.22
N VAL A 107 -9.69 -15.68 -16.68
CA VAL A 107 -10.88 -14.83 -16.54
C VAL A 107 -11.48 -14.43 -17.90
N GLN A 108 -10.68 -14.45 -18.98
CA GLN A 108 -11.19 -14.17 -20.34
C GLN A 108 -12.32 -15.14 -20.77
N TYR A 109 -12.38 -16.32 -20.18
CA TYR A 109 -13.42 -17.32 -20.45
C TYR A 109 -14.59 -17.26 -19.48
N PHE A 110 -14.56 -16.34 -18.50
CA PHE A 110 -15.56 -16.25 -17.46
C PHE A 110 -16.81 -15.51 -17.95
N THR A 111 -17.95 -16.19 -18.00
CA THR A 111 -19.21 -15.65 -18.56
C THR A 111 -20.28 -15.39 -17.50
N ARG A 112 -19.99 -15.63 -16.22
CA ARG A 112 -21.01 -15.70 -15.17
C ARG A 112 -21.38 -14.35 -14.55
N HIS A 113 -20.51 -13.34 -14.61
CA HIS A 113 -20.82 -11.99 -14.11
C HIS A 113 -20.07 -10.89 -14.87
N TYR A 114 -20.57 -9.65 -14.75
CA TYR A 114 -20.11 -8.48 -15.51
C TYR A 114 -18.75 -7.91 -15.05
N ASP A 115 -18.25 -8.31 -13.87
CA ASP A 115 -17.02 -7.75 -13.28
C ASP A 115 -15.71 -8.23 -13.93
N VAL A 116 -15.78 -9.05 -15.00
CA VAL A 116 -14.58 -9.46 -15.76
C VAL A 116 -13.78 -8.27 -16.29
N GLY A 117 -14.46 -7.16 -16.57
CA GLY A 117 -13.82 -5.90 -16.97
C GLY A 117 -12.92 -5.31 -15.90
N PHE A 118 -13.26 -5.43 -14.62
CA PHE A 118 -12.38 -5.00 -13.53
C PHE A 118 -11.20 -5.96 -13.35
N ILE A 119 -11.45 -7.27 -13.43
CA ILE A 119 -10.38 -8.25 -13.23
C ILE A 119 -9.32 -8.14 -14.34
N ALA A 120 -9.75 -8.14 -15.61
CA ALA A 120 -8.83 -8.00 -16.74
C ALA A 120 -8.35 -6.56 -16.91
N GLY A 121 -9.24 -5.58 -16.91
CA GLY A 121 -8.90 -4.20 -17.25
C GLY A 121 -8.05 -3.48 -16.20
N CYS A 122 -8.11 -3.88 -14.92
CA CYS A 122 -7.22 -3.32 -13.91
C CYS A 122 -5.89 -4.07 -13.80
N SER A 123 -5.77 -5.30 -14.33
CA SER A 123 -4.53 -6.07 -14.25
C SER A 123 -3.60 -5.88 -15.44
N LEU A 124 -4.05 -5.19 -16.49
CA LEU A 124 -3.32 -4.92 -17.74
C LEU A 124 -2.76 -3.49 -17.80
#